data_AF-A0A660PVF3-F1
#
_entry.id   AF-A0A660PVF3-F1
#
_cell.length_a   1.000
_cell.length_b   1.000
_cell.length_c   1.000
_cell.angle_alpha   90.00
_cell.angle_beta   90.00
_cell.angle_gamma   90.00
#
_symmetry.space_group_name_H-M   'P 1'
#
loop_
_entity.id
_entity.type
_entity.pdbx_description
1 polymer ?
#
loop_
_entity_poly.entity_id
_entity_poly.type
_entity_poly.pdbx_seq_one_letter_code
_entity_poly.pdbx_strand_id
1 'polypeptide(L)'
;MSSTVYFGGAHQTELRAEETLPAKLDLILDKLNVRDRVKDQIVAIKMHLGVDVVYSTVHPVLVRKVVQAVKDGGGTPFVCDLPHSVHTAAS
;
A
#
# COMPACT_ATOMS: atom_id res chain seq x y z
N MET A 1 14.78 -18.89 -11.02
CA MET A 1 14.81 -18.35 -9.64
C MET A 1 13.38 -18.32 -9.12
N SER A 2 13.14 -18.77 -7.89
CA SER A 2 11.85 -18.56 -7.21
C SER A 2 11.84 -17.20 -6.50
N SER A 3 10.67 -16.57 -6.40
CA SER A 3 10.48 -15.34 -5.64
C SER A 3 9.78 -15.65 -4.31
N THR A 4 10.18 -14.98 -3.24
CA THR A 4 9.47 -15.06 -1.95
C THR A 4 8.22 -14.18 -1.99
N VAL A 5 7.07 -14.76 -1.65
CA VAL A 5 5.79 -14.06 -1.58
C VAL A 5 5.28 -14.08 -0.14
N TYR A 6 4.86 -12.92 0.38
CA TYR A 6 4.23 -12.80 1.69
C TYR A 6 2.71 -12.66 1.54
N PHE A 7 1.94 -13.35 2.38
CA PHE A 7 0.48 -13.35 2.35
C PHE A 7 -0.09 -13.03 3.73
N GLY A 8 -0.94 -12.01 3.81
CA GLY A 8 -1.67 -11.63 5.02
C GLY A 8 -3.13 -12.04 4.88
N GLY A 9 -3.49 -13.22 5.38
CA GLY A 9 -4.86 -13.71 5.33
C GLY A 9 -5.84 -12.81 6.09
N ALA A 10 -7.04 -12.61 5.53
CA ALA A 10 -8.10 -11.81 6.16
C ALA A 10 -8.72 -12.47 7.41
N HIS A 11 -8.55 -13.78 7.56
CA HIS A 11 -8.96 -14.50 8.76
C HIS A 11 -8.12 -14.04 9.95
N GLN A 12 -8.80 -13.67 11.04
CA GLN A 12 -8.19 -13.40 12.34
C GLN A 12 -8.23 -14.68 13.17
N THR A 13 -7.09 -15.18 13.61
CA THR A 13 -7.05 -16.41 14.44
C THR A 13 -7.44 -16.09 15.89
N GLU A 14 -7.19 -14.86 16.33
CA GLU A 14 -7.46 -14.37 17.67
C GLU A 14 -8.03 -12.94 17.62
N LEU A 15 -8.77 -12.53 18.65
CA LEU A 15 -9.28 -11.17 18.81
C LEU A 15 -8.19 -10.22 19.33
N ARG A 16 -7.17 -10.01 18.50
CA ARG A 16 -6.00 -9.17 18.79
C ARG A 16 -5.78 -8.13 17.69
N ALA A 17 -5.22 -6.98 18.05
CA ALA A 17 -4.99 -5.90 17.09
C ALA A 17 -3.99 -6.31 15.99
N GLU A 18 -3.01 -7.15 16.34
CA GLU A 18 -1.96 -7.66 15.46
C GLU A 18 -2.51 -8.61 14.39
N GLU A 19 -3.67 -9.23 14.64
CA GLU A 19 -4.34 -10.11 13.70
C GLU A 19 -5.11 -9.35 12.60
N THR A 20 -5.23 -8.01 12.72
CA THR A 20 -5.92 -7.18 11.73
C THR A 20 -5.13 -7.05 10.42
N LEU A 21 -5.84 -6.84 9.31
CA LEU A 21 -5.21 -6.63 8.00
C LEU A 21 -4.19 -5.48 7.98
N PRO A 22 -4.42 -4.30 8.60
CA PRO A 22 -3.43 -3.25 8.64
C PRO A 22 -2.14 -3.64 9.40
N ALA A 23 -2.25 -4.38 10.50
CA ALA A 23 -1.08 -4.84 11.26
C ALA A 23 -0.31 -5.92 10.49
N LYS A 24 -1.01 -6.85 9.83
CA LYS A 24 -0.40 -7.83 8.92
C LYS A 24 0.30 -7.15 7.74
N LEU A 25 -0.24 -6.05 7.22
CA LEU A 25 0.41 -5.25 6.18
C LEU A 25 1.71 -4.62 6.70
N ASP A 26 1.74 -4.10 7.93
CA ASP A 26 2.97 -3.58 8.54
C ASP A 26 4.07 -4.67 8.57
N LEU A 27 3.72 -5.88 9.02
CA LEU A 27 4.66 -7.02 9.02
C LEU A 27 5.18 -7.37 7.61
N ILE A 28 4.34 -7.26 6.58
CA ILE A 28 4.74 -7.50 5.19
C ILE A 28 5.71 -6.41 4.73
N LEU A 29 5.42 -5.14 5.00
CA LEU A 29 6.29 -4.01 4.63
C LEU A 29 7.65 -4.10 5.31
N ASP A 30 7.68 -4.56 6.56
CA ASP A 30 8.90 -4.84 7.30
C ASP A 30 9.73 -5.94 6.61
N LYS A 31 9.10 -7.08 6.28
CA LYS A 31 9.79 -8.20 5.61
C LYS A 31 10.28 -7.87 4.20
N LEU A 32 9.64 -6.91 3.53
CA LEU A 32 10.06 -6.43 2.21
C LEU A 32 11.24 -5.44 2.29
N ASN A 33 11.65 -5.03 3.50
CA ASN A 33 12.69 -4.02 3.75
C ASN A 33 12.43 -2.74 2.94
N VAL A 34 11.17 -2.26 2.91
CA VAL A 34 10.79 -1.08 2.12
C VAL A 34 11.53 0.16 2.60
N ARG A 35 11.69 0.32 3.93
CA ARG A 35 12.28 1.52 4.56
C ARG A 35 13.72 1.77 4.09
N ASP A 36 14.49 0.70 3.90
CA ASP A 36 15.90 0.80 3.47
C ASP A 36 16.05 1.30 2.03
N ARG A 37 14.99 1.22 1.22
CA ARG A 37 15.02 1.48 -0.22
C ARG A 37 14.51 2.86 -0.62
N VAL A 38 13.94 3.61 0.32
CA VAL A 38 13.18 4.84 0.03
C VAL A 38 13.86 6.10 0.55
N LYS A 39 14.99 5.98 1.25
CA LYS A 39 15.69 7.10 1.87
C LYS A 39 16.05 8.17 0.85
N ASP A 40 15.68 9.42 1.16
CA ASP A 40 15.93 10.61 0.34
C ASP A 40 15.31 10.52 -1.08
N GLN A 41 14.36 9.60 -1.30
CA GLN A 41 13.66 9.44 -2.58
C GLN A 41 12.29 10.10 -2.56
N ILE A 42 11.86 10.58 -3.73
CA ILE A 42 10.45 10.87 -4.00
C ILE A 42 9.78 9.56 -4.41
N VAL A 43 8.78 9.11 -3.66
CA VAL A 43 8.18 7.79 -3.83
C VAL A 43 6.74 7.92 -4.32
N ALA A 44 6.51 7.44 -5.55
CA ALA A 44 5.18 7.29 -6.11
C ALA A 44 4.48 6.07 -5.50
N ILE A 45 3.35 6.29 -4.83
CA ILE A 45 2.45 5.24 -4.36
C ILE A 45 1.29 5.18 -5.34
N LYS A 46 1.40 4.29 -6.33
CA LYS A 46 0.33 4.09 -7.32
C LYS A 46 -0.88 3.42 -6.66
N MET A 47 -2.04 4.03 -6.81
CA MET A 47 -3.33 3.44 -6.50
C MET A 47 -4.23 3.46 -7.73
N HIS A 48 -5.26 2.61 -7.75
CA HIS A 48 -6.35 2.75 -8.70
C HIS A 48 -7.51 3.43 -7.98
N LEU A 49 -7.96 4.57 -8.50
CA LEU A 49 -9.03 5.39 -7.92
C LEU A 49 -10.42 5.02 -8.44
N GLY A 50 -10.50 4.04 -9.34
CA GLY A 50 -11.73 3.65 -10.03
C GLY A 50 -11.71 4.03 -11.50
N VAL A 51 -12.71 3.54 -12.23
CA VAL A 51 -12.98 3.85 -13.63
C VAL A 51 -14.47 3.64 -13.91
N ASP A 52 -15.13 4.59 -14.59
CA ASP A 52 -16.58 4.55 -14.83
C ASP A 52 -17.37 4.34 -13.50
N VAL A 53 -18.19 3.29 -13.40
CA VAL A 53 -18.95 2.95 -12.18
C VAL A 53 -18.15 2.10 -11.18
N VAL A 54 -16.90 1.76 -11.47
CA VAL A 54 -16.04 1.02 -10.55
C VAL A 54 -15.45 1.98 -9.53
N TYR A 55 -15.99 1.96 -8.31
CA TYR A 55 -15.57 2.84 -7.20
C TYR A 55 -14.80 2.09 -6.09
N SER A 56 -14.62 0.77 -6.21
CA SER A 56 -13.94 -0.04 -5.21
C SER A 56 -12.44 0.19 -5.25
N THR A 57 -11.91 0.88 -4.23
CA THR A 57 -10.48 1.13 -4.07
C THR A 57 -9.92 0.44 -2.84
N VAL A 58 -8.58 0.32 -2.76
CA VAL A 58 -7.92 -0.08 -1.51
C VAL A 58 -8.29 0.91 -0.41
N HIS A 59 -8.76 0.39 0.73
CA HIS A 59 -9.21 1.23 1.82
C HIS A 59 -8.09 2.18 2.29
N PRO A 60 -8.36 3.49 2.51
CA PRO A 60 -7.34 4.47 2.86
C PRO A 60 -6.49 4.14 4.09
N VAL A 61 -7.01 3.35 5.04
CA VAL A 61 -6.23 2.87 6.20
C VAL A 61 -5.02 2.02 5.77
N LEU A 62 -5.17 1.16 4.76
CA LEU A 62 -4.06 0.35 4.25
C LEU A 62 -3.05 1.23 3.49
N VAL A 63 -3.54 2.21 2.73
CA VAL A 63 -2.68 3.19 2.04
C VAL A 63 -1.85 3.99 3.03
N ARG A 64 -2.45 4.41 4.16
CA ARG A 64 -1.74 5.11 5.23
C ARG A 64 -0.59 4.28 5.81
N LYS A 65 -0.72 2.95 5.92
CA LYS A 65 0.39 2.07 6.36
C LYS A 65 1.58 2.14 5.41
N VAL A 66 1.33 2.08 4.10
CA VAL A 66 2.39 2.21 3.07
C VAL A 66 3.02 3.61 3.10
N VAL A 67 2.20 4.66 3.17
CA VAL A 67 2.68 6.05 3.30
C VAL A 67 3.56 6.21 4.54
N GLN A 68 3.16 5.64 5.67
CA GLN A 68 3.93 5.72 6.91
C GLN A 68 5.26 4.98 6.77
N ALA A 69 5.26 3.77 6.22
CA ALA A 69 6.51 3.03 5.98
C ALA A 69 7.49 3.81 5.09
N VAL A 70 7.00 4.53 4.07
CA VAL A 70 7.87 5.39 3.25
C VAL A 70 8.46 6.55 4.08
N LYS A 71 7.62 7.23 4.87
CA LYS A 71 8.07 8.34 5.73
C LYS A 71 9.09 7.88 6.78
N ASP A 72 8.84 6.74 7.42
CA ASP A 72 9.74 6.16 8.41
C ASP A 72 11.10 5.78 7.81
N GLY A 73 11.13 5.42 6.52
CA GLY A 73 12.36 5.20 5.76
C GLY A 73 13.06 6.48 5.27
N GLY A 74 12.53 7.67 5.58
CA GLY A 74 13.09 8.95 5.14
C GLY A 74 12.74 9.33 3.69
N GLY A 75 11.75 8.68 3.09
CA GLY A 75 11.25 9.02 1.75
C GLY A 75 10.15 10.09 1.78
N THR A 76 9.92 10.73 0.63
CA THR A 76 8.84 11.70 0.41
C THR A 76 7.74 11.06 -0.45
N PRO A 77 6.65 10.54 0.14
CA PRO A 77 5.60 9.86 -0.61
C PRO A 77 4.63 10.85 -1.26
N PHE A 78 4.11 10.47 -2.43
CA PHE A 78 2.87 11.02 -2.99
C PHE A 78 2.01 9.89 -3.57
N VAL A 79 0.69 10.03 -3.46
CA VAL A 79 -0.25 9.05 -4.01
C VAL A 79 -0.66 9.51 -5.41
N CYS A 80 -0.63 8.60 -6.38
CA CYS A 80 -1.00 8.89 -7.76
C CYS A 80 -1.81 7.76 -8.39
N ASP A 81 -2.53 8.07 -9.46
CA ASP A 81 -3.04 7.09 -10.43
C ASP A 81 -2.30 7.26 -11.75
N LEU A 82 -2.51 6.33 -12.68
CA LEU A 82 -1.92 6.38 -14.01
C LEU A 82 -2.58 7.49 -14.85
N PRO A 83 -1.82 8.18 -15.72
CA PRO A 83 -2.36 9.21 -16.60
C PRO A 83 -3.59 8.74 -17.40
N HIS A 84 -3.57 7.50 -17.89
CA HIS A 84 -4.71 6.91 -18.60
C HIS A 84 -5.96 6.83 -17.73
N SER A 85 -5.84 6.39 -16.48
CA SER A 85 -6.97 6.34 -15.53
C SER A 85 -7.57 7.73 -15.30
N VAL A 86 -6.73 8.76 -15.22
CA VAL A 86 -7.16 10.16 -15.04
C VAL A 86 -7.89 10.69 -16.28
N HIS A 87 -7.37 10.38 -17.48
CA HIS A 87 -8.00 10.80 -18.74
C HIS A 87 -9.42 10.25 -18.89
N THR A 88 -9.68 9.05 -18.38
CA THR A 88 -10.99 8.39 -18.45
C THR A 88 -11.81 8.54 -17.16
N ALA A 89 -11.39 9.38 -16.20
CA ALA A 89 -12.03 9.45 -14.89
C ALA A 89 -13.35 10.23 -14.88
N ALA A 90 -13.54 11.12 -15.86
CA ALA A 90 -14.74 11.97 -15.99
C ALA A 90 -15.67 11.53 -17.14
N SER A 91 -15.31 10.47 -17.86
CA SER A 91 -16.01 9.92 -19.02
C SER A 91 -16.68 8.61 -18.67
#